data_AF-A0A2R5F6F5-F1
#
_entry.id   AF-A0A2R5F6F5-F1
#
_cell.length_a   1.000
_cell.length_b   1.000
_cell.length_c   1.000
_cell.angle_alpha   90.00
_cell.angle_beta   90.00
_cell.angle_gamma   90.00
#
_symmetry.space_group_name_H-M   'P 1'
#
loop_
_entity.id
_entity.type
_entity.pdbx_description
1 polymer ?
#
loop_
_entity_poly.entity_id
_entity_poly.type
_entity_poly.pdbx_seq_one_letter_code
_entity_poly.pdbx_strand_id
1 'polypeptide(L)' 'MNFWQVLSYAAWIVSGLLFLWMLADLVSVAKEYDEDFLMSSREGADELMDQ' A
#
# COMPACT_ATOMS: atom_id res chain seq x y z
N MET A 1 19.61 13.54 -25.26
CA MET A 1 18.35 12.98 -24.74
C MET A 1 17.19 13.66 -25.42
N ASN A 2 16.24 12.90 -25.95
CA ASN A 2 15.03 13.44 -26.56
C ASN A 2 13.87 13.52 -25.54
N PHE A 3 12.81 14.23 -25.90
CA PHE A 3 11.63 14.43 -25.04
C PHE A 3 11.05 13.10 -24.51
N TRP A 4 10.91 12.11 -25.39
CA TRP A 4 10.36 10.80 -25.04
C TRP A 4 11.24 10.02 -24.06
N GLN A 5 12.57 10.10 -24.19
CA GLN A 5 13.51 9.46 -23.26
C GLN A 5 13.41 10.08 -21.86
N VAL A 6 13.34 11.41 -21.77
CA VAL A 6 13.18 12.10 -20.48
C VAL A 6 11.86 11.71 -19.83
N LEU A 7 10.77 11.69 -20.60
CA LEU A 7 9.45 11.30 -20.10
C LEU A 7 9.43 9.84 -19.63
N SER A 8 10.05 8.92 -20.37
CA SER A 8 10.16 7.52 -19.99
C SER A 8 10.94 7.33 -18.68
N TYR A 9 12.05 8.04 -18.50
CA TYR A 9 12.80 7.98 -17.24
C TYR A 9 11.99 8.55 -16.06
N ALA A 10 11.28 9.66 -16.28
CA ALA A 10 10.40 10.22 -15.26
C ALA A 10 9.30 9.23 -14.85
N ALA A 11 8.65 8.57 -15.82
CA ALA A 11 7.64 7.55 -15.56
C ALA A 11 8.19 6.35 -14.76
N TRP A 12 9.39 5.88 -15.13
CA TRP A 12 10.06 4.81 -14.39
C TRP A 12 10.41 5.20 -12.95
N ILE A 13 10.89 6.43 -12.73
CA ILE A 13 11.18 6.95 -11.40
C ILE A 13 9.91 7.01 -10.56
N VAL A 14 8.82 7.57 -11.10
CA VAL A 14 7.53 7.66 -10.40
C VAL A 14 7.00 6.27 -10.05
N SER A 15 7.07 5.32 -10.99
CA SER A 15 6.70 3.92 -10.75
C SER A 15 7.51 3.30 -9.60
N GLY A 16 8.84 3.48 -9.60
CA GLY A 16 9.71 3.00 -8.54
C GLY A 16 9.38 3.62 -7.18
N LEU A 17 9.09 4.93 -7.13
CA LEU A 17 8.69 5.61 -5.90
C LEU A 17 7.36 5.09 -5.36
N LEU A 18 6.36 4.88 -6.23
CA LEU A 18 5.08 4.29 -5.83
C LEU A 18 5.24 2.87 -5.30
N PHE A 19 6.08 2.06 -5.94
CA PHE A 19 6.37 0.71 -5.48
C PHE A 19 7.03 0.70 -4.09
N LEU A 20 8.03 1.56 -3.87
CA LEU A 20 8.66 1.71 -2.56
C LEU A 20 7.68 2.20 -1.49
N TRP A 21 6.79 3.13 -1.85
CA TRP A 21 5.74 3.60 -0.94
C TRP A 21 4.78 2.48 -0.55
N MET A 22 4.33 1.65 -1.49
CA MET A 22 3.48 0.49 -1.20
C MET A 22 4.17 -0.53 -0.28
N LEU A 23 5.48 -0.77 -0.47
CA LEU A 23 6.23 -1.66 0.43
C LEU A 23 6.36 -1.08 1.84
N ALA A 24 6.60 0.23 1.95
CA ALA A 24 6.66 0.89 3.25
C ALA A 24 5.31 0.83 3.97
N ASP A 25 4.22 1.06 3.23
CA ASP A 25 2.85 0.94 3.72
C ASP A 25 2.54 -0.49 4.21
N LEU A 26 2.84 -1.50 3.38
CA LEU A 26 2.70 -2.91 3.74
C LEU A 26 3.41 -3.23 5.06
N VAL A 27 4.66 -2.82 5.21
CA VAL A 27 5.44 -3.06 6.44
C VAL A 27 4.86 -2.29 7.64
N SER A 28 4.33 -1.08 7.42
CA SER A 28 3.69 -0.30 8.48
C SER A 28 2.42 -0.99 8.97
N VAL A 29 1.53 -1.38 8.06
CA VAL A 29 0.26 -2.06 8.36
C VAL A 29 0.51 -3.40 9.04
N ALA A 30 1.44 -4.20 8.53
CA ALA A 30 1.79 -5.50 9.12
C ALA A 30 2.37 -5.41 10.54
N LYS A 31 2.89 -4.24 10.94
CA LYS A 31 3.37 -4.00 12.31
C LYS A 31 2.30 -3.46 13.25
N GLU A 32 1.30 -2.78 12.70
CA GLU A 32 0.26 -2.12 13.49
C GLU A 32 -0.93 -3.04 13.77
N TYR A 33 -1.23 -3.97 12.87
CA TYR A 33 -2.34 -4.89 12.97
C TYR A 33 -1.88 -6.34 13.03
N ASP A 34 -2.59 -7.16 13.83
CA ASP A 34 -2.34 -8.59 13.91
C ASP A 34 -2.84 -9.34 12.66
N GLU A 35 -2.18 -10.45 12.32
CA GLU A 35 -2.52 -11.24 11.14
C GLU A 35 -3.93 -11.82 11.22
N ASP A 36 -4.39 -12.21 12.41
CA ASP A 36 -5.76 -12.73 12.60
C ASP A 36 -6.79 -11.64 12.28
N PHE A 37 -6.49 -10.37 12.57
CA PHE A 37 -7.33 -9.24 12.20
C PHE A 37 -7.28 -8.98 10.69
N LEU A 38 -6.08 -8.90 10.11
CA LEU A 38 -5.87 -8.63 8.68
C LEU A 38 -6.47 -9.71 7.76
N MET A 39 -6.47 -10.97 8.20
CA MET A 39 -7.04 -12.11 7.47
C MET A 39 -8.51 -12.36 7.83
N SER A 40 -9.09 -11.62 8.77
CA SER A 40 -10.51 -11.76 9.10
C SER A 40 -11.38 -11.13 8.01
N SER A 41 -12.32 -11.89 7.45
CA SER A 41 -13.41 -11.34 6.62
C SER A 41 -14.49 -10.65 7.44
N ARG A 42 -14.19 -10.27 8.69
CA ARG A 42 -15.12 -9.64 9.64
C ARG A 42 -15.06 -8.13 9.51
N GLU A 43 -15.29 -7.61 8.30
CA GLU A 43 -15.47 -6.17 8.11
C GLU A 43 -16.76 -5.74 8.85
N GLY A 44 -16.62 -4.95 9.93
CA GLY A 44 -17.75 -4.42 10.70
C GLY A 44 -18.33 -5.32 11.80
N ALA A 45 -17.72 -6.45 12.14
CA ALA A 45 -18.25 -7.29 13.24
C ALA A 45 -18.14 -6.63 14.61
N ASP A 46 -17.08 -5.84 14.83
CA ASP A 46 -16.87 -5.14 16.10
C ASP A 46 -17.91 -4.00 16.26
N GLU A 47 -18.26 -3.31 15.17
CA GLU A 47 -19.32 -2.28 15.13
C GLU A 47 -20.74 -2.84 15.34
N LEU A 48 -20.95 -4.13 15.06
CA LEU A 48 -22.22 -4.84 15.30
C LEU A 48 -22.34 -5.39 16.73
N MET A 49 -21.21 -5.58 17.43
CA MET A 49 -21.17 -6.06 18.81
C MET A 49 -21.24 -4.92 19.84
N ASP A 50 -20.86 -3.71 19.44
CA ASP A 50 -20.95 -2.48 20.24
C ASP A 50 -22.33 -1.78 20.14
N GLN A 51 -23.30 -2.37 19.43
CA GLN A 51 -24.72 -1.92 19.35
C GLN A 51 -25.66 -2.80 20.17
#